data_AF-A0A9Q8SLF3-F1
#
_entry.id   AF-A0A9Q8SLF3-F1
#
_cell.length_a   1.000
_cell.length_b   1.000
_cell.length_c   1.000
_cell.angle_alpha   90.00
_cell.angle_beta   90.00
_cell.angle_gamma   90.00
#
_symmetry.space_group_name_H-M   'P 1'
#
loop_
_entity.id
_entity.type
_entity.pdbx_description
1 polymer ?
#
loop_
_entity_poly.entity_id
_entity_poly.type
_entity_poly.pdbx_seq_one_letter_code
_entity_poly.pdbx_strand_id
1 'polypeptide(L)'
;MASATENSSDVPKDSDEPKPNSPERAGSPIATEKVSFDDRGDLTLRIGSLEDGSADVFDFVVCSRALARASPVFRAMLFGGFSESKPEGETWIVKLPEDRPAPFFILLNIIHSCFSAVPQKLELDELYQLLVVTNKYDMLSVIFQWAPIWFEPHKDLDEISEGNERLLWIAWELGEERTFGLKCKDFVLRSKVNTEGQIVDKIGVPLNTYDCYEANGIIDDITKARQDILDELSSHFHAAIREGLEGRGCKKERPQEQPESHYDGYHGYRHPPPKIPALSATDWKAIKDRCNDTALVEVMKAVERLGLGKFGVPQETRTRFLGNVNAIWYLTSSLRSKSQAVHKRCSPLNQIMDRFEGSRRDFKLPISDNNLKYMRNQAKKTAIGGDRSEETGEPQKKRPRF
;
A
#
# COMPACT_ATOMS: atom_id res chain seq x y z
N MET A 1 45.65 76.73 18.43
CA MET A 1 46.93 76.87 19.14
C MET A 1 47.83 75.71 18.73
N ALA A 2 49.09 76.04 18.47
CA ALA A 2 50.30 75.25 18.18
C ALA A 2 50.29 73.75 18.57
N SER A 3 51.07 72.83 18.00
CA SER A 3 52.20 72.88 17.06
C SER A 3 52.48 71.45 16.59
N ALA A 4 53.21 71.34 15.49
CA ALA A 4 53.85 70.11 15.00
C ALA A 4 54.79 69.46 16.03
N THR A 5 55.07 68.17 15.84
CA THR A 5 56.44 67.63 15.66
C THR A 5 56.38 66.17 15.21
N GLU A 6 57.10 65.90 14.13
CA GLU A 6 57.54 64.59 13.68
C GLU A 6 58.45 63.93 14.74
N ASN A 7 58.45 62.59 14.82
CA ASN A 7 59.72 61.89 15.02
C ASN A 7 59.66 60.48 14.45
N SER A 8 60.64 60.21 13.59
CA SER A 8 60.97 58.94 12.97
C SER A 8 61.91 58.16 13.90
N SER A 9 61.72 56.84 14.00
CA SER A 9 62.76 55.91 14.45
C SER A 9 62.48 54.50 13.93
N ASP A 10 63.29 54.08 12.95
CA ASP A 10 63.50 52.71 12.48
C ASP A 10 63.94 51.76 13.62
N VAL A 11 63.39 50.54 13.66
CA VAL A 11 64.11 49.25 13.86
C VAL A 11 63.21 48.10 13.33
N PRO A 12 63.73 47.12 12.54
CA PRO A 12 62.94 46.09 11.87
C PRO A 12 62.76 44.83 12.73
N LYS A 13 61.65 44.10 12.53
CA LYS A 13 61.51 42.68 12.91
C LYS A 13 60.34 42.00 12.20
N ASP A 14 60.71 41.27 11.17
CA ASP A 14 60.29 39.90 10.83
C ASP A 14 59.17 39.27 11.69
N SER A 15 58.02 38.98 11.08
CA SER A 15 57.18 37.81 11.37
C SER A 15 55.98 37.74 10.42
N ASP A 16 56.10 36.87 9.41
CA ASP A 16 55.07 35.99 8.84
C ASP A 16 53.62 36.51 8.69
N GLU A 17 53.30 37.06 7.51
CA GLU A 17 51.95 36.98 6.94
C GLU A 17 51.85 35.77 6.00
N PRO A 18 50.99 34.76 6.29
CA PRO A 18 50.74 33.70 5.34
C PRO A 18 49.81 34.22 4.24
N LYS A 19 50.29 34.16 2.99
CA LYS A 19 49.47 34.31 1.78
C LYS A 19 48.27 33.35 1.84
N PRO A 20 47.09 33.75 1.34
CA PRO A 20 45.96 32.85 1.26
C PRO A 20 46.28 31.73 0.27
N ASN A 21 46.51 30.53 0.81
CA ASN A 21 46.52 29.28 0.05
C ASN A 21 45.13 29.07 -0.55
N SER A 22 45.06 29.12 -1.88
CA SER A 22 44.01 28.48 -2.64
C SER A 22 43.92 27.01 -2.22
N PRO A 23 42.76 26.47 -1.83
CA PRO A 23 42.59 25.04 -1.80
C PRO A 23 42.27 24.59 -3.23
N GLU A 24 43.33 24.27 -3.99
CA GLU A 24 43.25 23.20 -4.98
C GLU A 24 42.92 21.90 -4.23
N ARG A 25 41.63 21.66 -4.01
CA ARG A 25 41.15 20.31 -3.71
C ARG A 25 40.86 19.64 -5.04
N ALA A 26 41.92 19.23 -5.72
CA ALA A 26 41.82 18.17 -6.71
C ALA A 26 41.26 16.94 -5.99
N GLY A 27 39.95 16.71 -6.12
CA GLY A 27 39.35 15.46 -5.70
C GLY A 27 40.02 14.34 -6.47
N SER A 28 40.63 13.38 -5.77
CA SER A 28 41.02 12.11 -6.37
C SER A 28 39.78 11.53 -7.09
N PRO A 29 39.92 11.01 -8.32
CA PRO A 29 38.79 10.36 -8.98
C PRO A 29 38.37 9.19 -8.11
N ILE A 30 37.14 9.27 -7.58
CA ILE A 30 36.47 8.17 -6.88
C ILE A 30 36.46 7.01 -7.87
N ALA A 31 37.06 5.89 -7.49
CA ALA A 31 37.26 4.75 -8.36
C ALA A 31 35.91 4.24 -8.85
N THR A 32 35.59 4.49 -10.13
CA THR A 32 34.43 3.91 -10.80
C THR A 32 34.67 2.42 -10.98
N GLU A 33 33.83 1.56 -10.38
CA GLU A 33 33.97 0.12 -10.55
C GLU A 33 33.51 -0.27 -11.95
N LYS A 34 34.40 -0.92 -12.72
CA LYS A 34 34.14 -1.32 -14.10
C LYS A 34 33.90 -2.81 -14.19
N VAL A 35 32.73 -3.21 -14.69
CA VAL A 35 32.35 -4.62 -14.88
C VAL A 35 32.08 -4.87 -16.36
N SER A 36 32.63 -5.95 -16.91
CA SER A 36 32.43 -6.35 -18.31
C SER A 36 31.48 -7.54 -18.40
N PHE A 37 30.38 -7.39 -19.16
CA PHE A 37 29.42 -8.45 -19.45
C PHE A 37 29.61 -9.07 -20.84
N ASP A 38 30.41 -8.44 -21.69
CA ASP A 38 30.72 -8.91 -23.04
C ASP A 38 32.15 -8.51 -23.39
N ASP A 39 33.01 -9.48 -23.71
CA ASP A 39 34.40 -9.26 -24.11
C ASP A 39 34.52 -8.41 -25.39
N ARG A 40 33.45 -8.35 -26.19
CA ARG A 40 33.34 -7.52 -27.40
C ARG A 40 32.34 -6.38 -27.20
N GLY A 41 32.06 -5.99 -25.96
CA GLY A 41 31.17 -4.90 -25.63
C GLY A 41 31.57 -3.60 -26.34
N ASP A 42 30.58 -2.94 -26.95
CA ASP A 42 30.75 -1.74 -27.77
C ASP A 42 30.11 -0.49 -27.13
N LEU A 43 29.49 -0.64 -25.96
CA LEU A 43 28.82 0.39 -25.19
C LEU A 43 29.22 0.28 -23.71
N THR A 44 29.45 1.41 -23.05
CA THR A 44 29.56 1.49 -21.59
C THR A 44 28.32 2.20 -21.03
N LEU A 45 27.57 1.52 -20.15
CA LEU A 45 26.54 2.15 -19.33
C LEU A 45 27.18 2.64 -18.03
N ARG A 46 27.15 3.95 -17.80
CA ARG A 46 27.54 4.55 -16.52
C ARG A 46 26.30 4.79 -15.67
N ILE A 47 26.15 4.04 -14.59
CA ILE A 47 24.91 4.00 -13.79
C ILE A 47 25.17 4.51 -12.38
N GLY A 48 24.24 5.33 -11.88
CA GLY A 48 24.30 5.96 -10.55
C GLY A 48 24.89 7.37 -10.57
N SER A 49 24.72 8.07 -9.44
CA SER A 49 25.20 9.43 -9.21
C SER A 49 25.97 9.53 -7.89
N LEU A 50 27.01 10.38 -7.88
CA LEU A 50 27.78 10.73 -6.67
C LEU A 50 27.12 11.86 -5.87
N GLU A 51 26.15 12.55 -6.46
CA GLU A 51 25.54 13.75 -5.87
C GLU A 51 24.51 13.42 -4.78
N ASP A 52 23.91 12.22 -4.83
CA ASP A 52 22.82 11.80 -3.96
C ASP A 52 23.30 11.11 -2.66
N GLY A 53 24.62 11.12 -2.40
CA GLY A 53 25.22 10.42 -1.26
C GLY A 53 25.33 8.89 -1.43
N SER A 54 24.88 8.33 -2.55
CA SER A 54 25.20 6.96 -2.98
C SER A 54 26.63 6.90 -3.51
N ALA A 55 27.47 6.03 -2.95
CA ALA A 55 28.88 5.92 -3.32
C ALA A 55 29.13 5.06 -4.58
N ASP A 56 28.08 4.63 -5.26
CA ASP A 56 28.13 3.50 -6.18
C ASP A 56 27.85 3.95 -7.62
N VAL A 57 28.87 4.50 -8.29
CA VAL A 57 28.85 4.69 -9.75
C VAL A 57 29.59 3.54 -10.41
N PHE A 58 28.89 2.85 -11.31
CA PHE A 58 29.41 1.67 -12.01
C PHE A 58 29.45 1.89 -13.52
N ASP A 59 30.55 1.44 -14.14
CA ASP A 59 30.70 1.38 -15.59
C ASP A 59 30.50 -0.07 -16.06
N PHE A 60 29.39 -0.34 -16.73
CA PHE A 60 29.07 -1.66 -17.28
C PHE A 60 29.36 -1.71 -18.78
N VAL A 61 30.34 -2.54 -19.18
CA VAL A 61 30.67 -2.77 -20.59
C VAL A 61 29.77 -3.87 -21.15
N VAL A 62 28.99 -3.52 -22.17
CA VAL A 62 27.91 -4.34 -22.72
C VAL A 62 27.91 -4.31 -24.24
N CYS A 63 27.25 -5.29 -24.86
CA CYS A 63 26.90 -5.25 -26.28
C CYS A 63 25.58 -4.50 -26.49
N SER A 64 25.66 -3.32 -27.13
CA SER A 64 24.53 -2.43 -27.45
C SER A 64 23.39 -3.14 -28.18
N ARG A 65 23.73 -4.07 -29.09
CA ARG A 65 22.76 -4.85 -29.85
C ARG A 65 22.03 -5.88 -29.00
N ALA A 66 22.66 -6.46 -27.98
CA ALA A 66 21.98 -7.34 -27.04
C ALA A 66 20.99 -6.56 -26.19
N LEU A 67 21.43 -5.41 -25.66
CA LEU A 67 20.58 -4.51 -24.88
C LEU A 67 19.37 -3.99 -25.67
N ALA A 68 19.56 -3.57 -26.93
CA ALA A 68 18.46 -3.12 -27.79
C ALA A 68 17.50 -4.23 -28.25
N ARG A 69 17.93 -5.50 -28.25
CA ARG A 69 16.99 -6.63 -28.44
C ARG A 69 16.12 -6.82 -27.20
N ALA A 70 16.72 -6.68 -26.02
CA ALA A 70 16.03 -6.87 -24.74
C ALA A 70 15.07 -5.73 -24.39
N SER A 71 15.39 -4.49 -24.78
CA SER A 71 14.62 -3.29 -24.44
C SER A 71 14.27 -2.46 -25.68
N PRO A 72 12.97 -2.24 -25.96
CA PRO A 72 12.54 -1.25 -26.95
C PRO A 72 13.00 0.17 -26.60
N VAL A 73 13.05 0.52 -25.31
CA VAL A 73 13.50 1.84 -24.84
C VAL A 73 14.98 2.05 -25.16
N PHE A 74 15.86 1.10 -24.80
CA PHE A 74 17.27 1.19 -25.18
C PHE A 74 17.47 1.13 -26.69
N ARG A 75 16.64 0.39 -27.44
CA ARG A 75 16.71 0.40 -28.91
C ARG A 75 16.47 1.79 -29.47
N ALA A 76 15.43 2.46 -29.00
CA ALA A 76 15.12 3.84 -29.40
C ALA A 76 16.24 4.79 -28.95
N MET A 77 16.66 4.72 -27.69
CA MET A 77 17.72 5.56 -27.11
C MET A 77 19.05 5.46 -27.87
N LEU A 78 19.51 4.24 -28.15
CA LEU A 78 20.84 3.97 -28.71
C LEU A 78 20.90 4.09 -30.25
N PHE A 79 19.79 3.86 -30.94
CA PHE A 79 19.74 3.77 -32.40
C PHE A 79 18.69 4.69 -33.06
N GLY A 80 18.00 5.52 -32.27
CA GLY A 80 16.96 6.44 -32.73
C GLY A 80 17.44 7.86 -33.02
N GLY A 81 18.73 8.16 -32.85
CA GLY A 81 19.30 9.49 -33.10
C GLY A 81 19.21 10.46 -31.92
N PHE A 82 19.00 9.95 -30.70
CA PHE A 82 19.09 10.74 -29.46
C PHE A 82 20.55 11.00 -29.06
N SER A 83 20.76 11.83 -28.03
CA SER A 83 22.08 12.15 -27.46
C SER A 83 22.88 10.92 -27.03
N GLU A 84 22.20 9.83 -26.70
CA GLU A 84 22.74 8.55 -26.26
C GLU A 84 23.15 7.65 -27.44
N SER A 85 22.90 8.06 -28.68
CA SER A 85 23.35 7.34 -29.87
C SER A 85 24.87 7.34 -29.98
N LYS A 86 25.41 6.39 -30.74
CA LYS A 86 26.86 6.22 -30.86
C LYS A 86 27.52 7.49 -31.43
N PRO A 87 28.47 8.11 -30.71
CA PRO A 87 29.19 9.28 -31.22
C PRO A 87 30.19 8.90 -32.32
N GLU A 88 30.53 9.84 -33.19
CA GLU A 88 31.55 9.66 -34.22
C GLU A 88 32.95 9.73 -33.61
N GLY A 89 33.75 8.68 -33.80
CA GLY A 89 35.18 8.68 -33.42
C GLY A 89 35.48 8.61 -31.92
N GLU A 90 34.47 8.61 -31.05
CA GLU A 90 34.63 8.61 -29.59
C GLU A 90 34.16 7.29 -28.93
N THR A 91 34.51 7.14 -27.65
CA THR A 91 34.03 6.02 -26.83
C THR A 91 32.55 6.18 -26.56
N TRP A 92 31.76 5.13 -26.80
CA TRP A 92 30.32 5.18 -26.59
C TRP A 92 29.97 4.95 -25.11
N ILE A 93 29.64 6.03 -24.40
CA ILE A 93 29.25 6.01 -22.98
C ILE A 93 27.86 6.63 -22.84
N VAL A 94 26.92 5.90 -22.25
CA VAL A 94 25.59 6.40 -21.90
C VAL A 94 25.50 6.52 -20.38
N LYS A 95 25.12 7.70 -19.89
CA LYS A 95 25.00 8.01 -18.46
C LYS A 95 23.56 7.89 -18.00
N LEU A 96 23.34 7.14 -16.93
CA LEU A 96 22.04 6.88 -16.31
C LEU A 96 22.13 7.24 -14.80
N PRO A 97 22.23 8.54 -14.47
CA PRO A 97 22.54 8.97 -13.10
C PRO A 97 21.41 8.67 -12.10
N GLU A 98 20.16 8.63 -12.56
CA GLU A 98 18.97 8.38 -11.74
C GLU A 98 18.74 6.89 -11.45
N ASP A 99 19.48 5.99 -12.11
CA ASP A 99 19.29 4.56 -12.02
C ASP A 99 20.23 3.91 -11.01
N ARG A 100 19.75 2.84 -10.37
CA ARG A 100 20.56 2.06 -9.41
C ARG A 100 21.37 0.98 -10.13
N PRO A 101 22.67 0.80 -9.80
CA PRO A 101 23.50 -0.23 -10.44
C PRO A 101 23.03 -1.67 -10.20
N ALA A 102 22.55 -2.00 -8.99
CA ALA A 102 22.25 -3.38 -8.60
C ALA A 102 21.19 -4.09 -9.48
N PRO A 103 20.02 -3.48 -9.80
CA PRO A 103 19.09 -4.04 -10.78
C PRO A 103 19.71 -4.30 -12.17
N PHE A 104 20.56 -3.39 -12.64
CA PHE A 104 21.22 -3.52 -13.93
C PHE A 104 22.20 -4.68 -13.95
N PHE A 105 22.93 -4.93 -12.85
CA PHE A 105 23.80 -6.09 -12.75
C PHE A 105 23.04 -7.40 -13.03
N ILE A 106 21.83 -7.56 -12.47
CA ILE A 106 20.98 -8.74 -12.69
C ILE A 106 20.51 -8.80 -14.16
N LEU A 107 19.94 -7.70 -14.67
CA LEU A 107 19.40 -7.66 -16.04
C LEU A 107 20.48 -7.90 -17.09
N LEU A 108 21.65 -7.29 -16.93
CA LEU A 108 22.77 -7.44 -17.86
C LEU A 108 23.33 -8.87 -17.86
N ASN A 109 23.40 -9.54 -16.70
CA ASN A 109 23.74 -10.96 -16.66
C ASN A 109 22.75 -11.81 -17.46
N ILE A 110 21.44 -11.51 -17.40
CA ILE A 110 20.44 -12.22 -18.20
C ILE A 110 20.59 -11.91 -19.70
N ILE A 111 20.68 -10.63 -20.06
CA ILE A 111 20.77 -10.15 -21.45
C ILE A 111 22.01 -10.70 -22.15
N HIS A 112 23.12 -10.84 -21.42
CA HIS A 112 24.39 -11.37 -21.92
C HIS A 112 24.56 -12.89 -21.69
N SER A 113 23.51 -13.59 -21.24
CA SER A 113 23.52 -15.05 -21.04
C SER A 113 24.52 -15.56 -19.98
N CYS A 114 24.91 -14.70 -19.04
CA CYS A 114 25.73 -15.01 -17.87
C CYS A 114 24.88 -15.58 -16.72
N PHE A 115 24.10 -16.63 -16.98
CA PHE A 115 23.07 -17.12 -16.06
C PHE A 115 23.62 -17.62 -14.71
N SER A 116 24.88 -18.03 -14.63
CA SER A 116 25.52 -18.46 -13.37
C SER A 116 25.64 -17.36 -12.34
N ALA A 117 25.61 -16.09 -12.77
CA ALA A 117 25.67 -14.92 -11.90
C ALA A 117 24.27 -14.35 -11.58
N VAL A 118 23.20 -14.95 -12.11
CA VAL A 118 21.82 -14.53 -11.81
C VAL A 118 21.40 -15.12 -10.47
N PRO A 119 20.95 -14.29 -9.51
CA PRO A 119 20.61 -14.75 -8.17
C PRO A 119 19.42 -15.71 -8.19
N GLN A 120 19.46 -16.74 -7.34
CA GLN A 120 18.37 -17.72 -7.23
C GLN A 120 17.17 -17.20 -6.42
N LYS A 121 17.38 -16.16 -5.61
CA LYS A 121 16.38 -15.52 -4.76
C LYS A 121 16.63 -14.02 -4.74
N LEU A 122 15.57 -13.26 -4.56
CA LEU A 122 15.62 -11.82 -4.32
C LEU A 122 14.77 -11.51 -3.09
N GLU A 123 15.27 -10.63 -2.23
CA GLU A 123 14.47 -10.01 -1.19
C GLU A 123 13.39 -9.11 -1.81
N LEU A 124 12.35 -8.78 -1.04
CA LEU A 124 11.21 -8.03 -1.55
C LEU A 124 11.62 -6.66 -2.13
N ASP A 125 12.55 -5.96 -1.47
CA ASP A 125 13.08 -4.69 -1.96
C ASP A 125 13.88 -4.86 -3.25
N GLU A 126 14.73 -5.88 -3.34
CA GLU A 126 15.53 -6.13 -4.55
C GLU A 126 14.63 -6.46 -5.74
N LEU A 127 13.59 -7.28 -5.55
CA LEU A 127 12.61 -7.58 -6.58
C LEU A 127 11.82 -6.33 -6.99
N TYR A 128 11.42 -5.49 -6.03
CA TYR A 128 10.79 -4.20 -6.30
C TYR A 128 11.69 -3.31 -7.16
N GLN A 129 12.94 -3.07 -6.75
CA GLN A 129 13.88 -2.22 -7.50
C GLN A 129 14.18 -2.78 -8.90
N LEU A 130 14.30 -4.10 -9.03
CA LEU A 130 14.46 -4.76 -10.33
C LEU A 130 13.27 -4.48 -11.23
N LEU A 131 12.06 -4.64 -10.71
CA LEU A 131 10.84 -4.42 -11.47
C LEU A 131 10.68 -2.97 -11.89
N VAL A 132 11.08 -2.00 -11.05
CA VAL A 132 11.08 -0.57 -11.41
C VAL A 132 11.91 -0.32 -12.67
N VAL A 133 13.10 -0.92 -12.74
CA VAL A 133 13.97 -0.83 -13.93
C VAL A 133 13.35 -1.57 -15.12
N THR A 134 12.78 -2.76 -14.92
CA THR A 134 12.13 -3.47 -16.05
C THR A 134 10.92 -2.73 -16.60
N ASN A 135 10.18 -2.00 -15.76
CA ASN A 135 9.05 -1.18 -16.17
C ASN A 135 9.55 0.05 -16.95
N LYS A 136 10.53 0.78 -16.41
CA LYS A 136 11.14 1.97 -17.03
C LYS A 136 11.67 1.71 -18.44
N TYR A 137 12.28 0.55 -18.65
CA TYR A 137 12.93 0.20 -19.92
C TYR A 137 12.16 -0.83 -20.76
N ASP A 138 10.92 -1.17 -20.39
CA ASP A 138 10.09 -2.22 -21.02
C ASP A 138 10.86 -3.53 -21.27
N MET A 139 11.41 -4.07 -20.18
CA MET A 139 12.24 -5.29 -20.16
C MET A 139 11.63 -6.41 -19.30
N LEU A 140 10.33 -6.34 -18.95
CA LEU A 140 9.74 -7.33 -18.06
C LEU A 140 9.86 -8.78 -18.59
N SER A 141 9.80 -8.98 -19.90
CA SER A 141 9.97 -10.30 -20.52
C SER A 141 11.38 -10.89 -20.37
N VAL A 142 12.39 -10.06 -20.08
CA VAL A 142 13.77 -10.53 -19.84
C VAL A 142 13.81 -11.43 -18.62
N ILE A 143 13.02 -11.12 -17.59
CA ILE A 143 13.01 -11.86 -16.33
C ILE A 143 12.02 -13.03 -16.30
N PHE A 144 11.40 -13.38 -17.44
CA PHE A 144 10.31 -14.36 -17.55
C PHE A 144 10.56 -15.67 -16.78
N GLN A 145 11.77 -16.23 -16.86
CA GLN A 145 12.11 -17.52 -16.23
C GLN A 145 12.28 -17.42 -14.70
N TRP A 146 12.67 -16.26 -14.21
CA TRP A 146 13.01 -16.04 -12.80
C TRP A 146 11.90 -15.37 -12.02
N ALA A 147 11.01 -14.61 -12.68
CA ALA A 147 9.92 -13.91 -12.01
C ALA A 147 9.08 -14.81 -11.08
N PRO A 148 8.64 -16.03 -11.48
CA PRO A 148 7.92 -16.91 -10.56
C PRO A 148 8.78 -17.37 -9.38
N ILE A 149 10.07 -17.63 -9.61
CA ILE A 149 11.01 -18.13 -8.59
C ILE A 149 11.30 -17.05 -7.54
N TRP A 150 11.55 -15.83 -7.99
CA TRP A 150 11.81 -14.69 -7.12
C TRP A 150 10.56 -14.23 -6.39
N PHE A 151 9.38 -14.39 -6.99
CA PHE A 151 8.11 -14.00 -6.37
C PHE A 151 7.58 -15.02 -5.36
N GLU A 152 7.82 -16.32 -5.57
CA GLU A 152 7.25 -17.40 -4.73
C GLU A 152 7.40 -17.18 -3.22
N PRO A 153 8.57 -16.78 -2.67
CA PRO A 153 8.74 -16.57 -1.23
C PRO A 153 7.87 -15.44 -0.66
N HIS A 154 7.33 -14.56 -1.51
CA HIS A 154 6.64 -13.33 -1.12
C HIS A 154 5.11 -13.43 -1.22
N LYS A 155 4.57 -14.49 -1.84
CA LYS A 155 3.14 -14.66 -2.14
C LYS A 155 2.22 -14.57 -0.92
N ASP A 156 2.69 -15.11 0.20
CA ASP A 156 1.93 -15.27 1.45
C ASP A 156 2.49 -14.39 2.58
N LEU A 157 3.23 -13.33 2.27
CA LEU A 157 3.68 -12.39 3.30
C LEU A 157 2.47 -11.77 4.00
N ASP A 158 2.37 -12.06 5.31
CA ASP A 158 1.21 -11.78 6.15
C ASP A 158 1.01 -10.28 6.45
N GLU A 159 -0.18 -9.97 6.95
CA GLU A 159 -0.92 -8.70 6.97
C GLU A 159 -0.33 -7.56 7.85
N ILE A 160 0.88 -7.71 8.41
CA ILE A 160 1.43 -6.76 9.41
C ILE A 160 2.90 -6.37 9.14
N SER A 161 3.60 -7.01 8.21
CA SER A 161 5.00 -6.69 7.92
C SER A 161 5.16 -5.37 7.15
N GLU A 162 6.23 -4.64 7.47
CA GLU A 162 6.70 -3.46 6.72
C GLU A 162 7.02 -3.84 5.26
N GLY A 163 6.71 -2.97 4.29
CA GLY A 163 7.00 -3.22 2.87
C GLY A 163 5.86 -3.84 2.05
N ASN A 164 4.69 -4.05 2.66
CA ASN A 164 3.50 -4.61 1.98
C ASN A 164 3.00 -3.73 0.82
N GLU A 165 3.25 -2.43 0.84
CA GLU A 165 3.01 -1.54 -0.29
C GLU A 165 3.76 -2.03 -1.52
N ARG A 166 5.06 -2.34 -1.40
CA ARG A 166 5.86 -2.84 -2.52
C ARG A 166 5.31 -4.15 -3.07
N LEU A 167 4.82 -5.03 -2.19
CA LEU A 167 4.20 -6.28 -2.63
C LEU A 167 2.92 -6.05 -3.47
N LEU A 168 2.11 -5.05 -3.15
CA LEU A 168 0.97 -4.65 -3.98
C LEU A 168 1.46 -4.28 -5.40
N TRP A 169 2.54 -3.51 -5.51
CA TRP A 169 3.08 -3.10 -6.80
C TRP A 169 3.79 -4.22 -7.55
N ILE A 170 4.55 -5.07 -6.84
CA ILE A 170 5.19 -6.25 -7.43
C ILE A 170 4.11 -7.17 -8.02
N ALA A 171 3.05 -7.48 -7.27
CA ALA A 171 1.96 -8.32 -7.75
C ALA A 171 1.27 -7.72 -8.98
N TRP A 172 1.08 -6.40 -8.99
CA TRP A 172 0.58 -5.66 -10.15
C TRP A 172 1.48 -5.81 -11.38
N GLU A 173 2.77 -5.49 -11.26
CA GLU A 173 3.72 -5.50 -12.37
C GLU A 173 3.98 -6.91 -12.89
N LEU A 174 3.93 -7.91 -12.01
CA LEU A 174 4.10 -9.32 -12.36
C LEU A 174 2.83 -9.98 -12.92
N GLY A 175 1.66 -9.35 -12.76
CA GLY A 175 0.37 -9.91 -13.16
C GLY A 175 -0.17 -11.00 -12.23
N GLU A 176 0.24 -11.03 -10.95
CA GLU A 176 -0.27 -11.99 -9.98
C GLU A 176 -1.58 -11.48 -9.34
N GLU A 177 -2.71 -11.92 -9.89
CA GLU A 177 -4.06 -11.43 -9.53
C GLU A 177 -4.45 -11.74 -8.08
N ARG A 178 -4.01 -12.88 -7.52
CA ARG A 178 -4.46 -13.37 -6.21
C ARG A 178 -3.86 -12.54 -5.08
N THR A 179 -2.53 -12.44 -5.04
CA THR A 179 -1.77 -11.62 -4.11
C THR A 179 -2.15 -10.16 -4.27
N PHE A 180 -2.33 -9.65 -5.49
CA PHE A 180 -2.82 -8.29 -5.70
C PHE A 180 -4.20 -8.06 -5.08
N GLY A 181 -5.15 -8.99 -5.29
CA GLY A 181 -6.48 -8.92 -4.68
C GLY A 181 -6.46 -8.93 -3.16
N LEU A 182 -5.63 -9.80 -2.57
CA LEU A 182 -5.42 -9.85 -1.12
C LEU A 182 -4.83 -8.55 -0.59
N LYS A 183 -3.83 -7.99 -1.27
CA LYS A 183 -3.20 -6.73 -0.85
C LYS A 183 -4.15 -5.54 -1.02
N CYS A 184 -4.93 -5.46 -2.10
CA CYS A 184 -6.00 -4.46 -2.22
C CYS A 184 -6.97 -4.52 -1.03
N LYS A 185 -7.39 -5.73 -0.64
CA LYS A 185 -8.24 -5.94 0.54
C LYS A 185 -7.57 -5.46 1.83
N ASP A 186 -6.31 -5.84 2.03
CA ASP A 186 -5.51 -5.41 3.18
C ASP A 186 -5.38 -3.90 3.25
N PHE A 187 -5.11 -3.24 2.12
CA PHE A 187 -4.97 -1.79 2.06
C PHE A 187 -6.28 -1.08 2.38
N VAL A 188 -7.42 -1.54 1.85
CA VAL A 188 -8.73 -0.97 2.22
C VAL A 188 -8.96 -1.06 3.73
N LEU A 189 -8.70 -2.23 4.31
CA LEU A 189 -9.05 -2.53 5.70
C LEU A 189 -8.03 -2.03 6.72
N ARG A 190 -6.74 -2.03 6.39
CA ARG A 190 -5.64 -1.88 7.36
C ARG A 190 -4.78 -0.63 7.19
N SER A 191 -4.84 0.05 6.05
CA SER A 191 -4.06 1.26 5.82
C SER A 191 -4.40 2.37 6.83
N LYS A 192 -3.41 3.23 7.06
CA LYS A 192 -3.59 4.53 7.71
C LYS A 192 -3.66 5.60 6.65
N VAL A 193 -4.32 6.71 6.99
CA VAL A 193 -4.38 7.89 6.12
C VAL A 193 -3.84 9.12 6.85
N ASN A 194 -3.27 10.05 6.09
CA ASN A 194 -2.89 11.37 6.60
C ASN A 194 -4.13 12.29 6.76
N THR A 195 -3.90 13.53 7.20
CA THR A 195 -4.97 14.53 7.39
C THR A 195 -5.71 14.91 6.11
N GLU A 196 -5.12 14.64 4.95
CA GLU A 196 -5.72 14.86 3.62
C GLU A 196 -6.53 13.65 3.14
N GLY A 197 -6.53 12.54 3.90
CA GLY A 197 -7.23 11.30 3.55
C GLY A 197 -6.45 10.41 2.59
N GLN A 198 -5.17 10.69 2.35
CA GLN A 198 -4.31 9.88 1.48
C GLN A 198 -3.73 8.69 2.26
N ILE A 199 -3.68 7.53 1.63
CA ILE A 199 -3.02 6.34 2.18
C ILE A 199 -1.52 6.61 2.28
N VAL A 200 -0.94 6.36 3.45
CA VAL A 200 0.48 6.58 3.72
C VAL A 200 1.21 5.29 4.04
N ASP A 201 2.51 5.27 3.76
CA ASP A 201 3.43 4.23 4.20
C ASP A 201 3.78 4.33 5.71
N LYS A 202 4.76 3.53 6.14
CA LYS A 202 5.20 3.46 7.54
C LYS A 202 5.83 4.75 8.08
N ILE A 203 6.44 5.57 7.21
CA ILE A 203 7.06 6.84 7.58
C ILE A 203 6.13 8.04 7.35
N GLY A 204 4.90 7.79 6.87
CA GLY A 204 3.89 8.81 6.67
C GLY A 204 3.90 9.46 5.28
N VAL A 205 4.67 8.91 4.33
CA VAL A 205 4.72 9.40 2.95
C VAL A 205 3.50 8.86 2.18
N PRO A 206 2.73 9.70 1.48
CA PRO A 206 1.59 9.25 0.69
C PRO A 206 1.99 8.27 -0.42
N LEU A 207 1.27 7.17 -0.57
CA LEU A 207 1.65 6.14 -1.56
C LEU A 207 1.55 6.62 -3.01
N ASN A 208 0.71 7.61 -3.29
CA ASN A 208 0.56 8.20 -4.62
C ASN A 208 1.77 9.05 -5.05
N THR A 209 2.71 9.36 -4.16
CA THR A 209 3.94 10.10 -4.54
C THR A 209 5.03 9.20 -5.11
N TYR A 210 4.87 7.88 -5.08
CA TYR A 210 5.77 6.98 -5.78
C TYR A 210 5.26 6.81 -7.22
N ASP A 211 6.11 7.08 -8.21
CA ASP A 211 5.80 7.01 -9.66
C ASP A 211 5.07 5.73 -10.06
N CYS A 212 5.43 4.64 -9.39
CA CYS A 212 4.93 3.30 -9.63
C CYS A 212 3.42 3.12 -9.30
N TYR A 213 2.84 3.98 -8.44
CA TYR A 213 1.41 4.00 -8.13
C TYR A 213 0.64 5.16 -8.78
N GLU A 214 1.30 6.28 -9.07
CA GLU A 214 0.64 7.45 -9.68
C GLU A 214 -0.03 7.07 -11.02
N ALA A 215 0.65 6.27 -11.84
CA ALA A 215 0.21 5.93 -13.19
C ALA A 215 -0.98 4.97 -13.28
N ASN A 216 -1.33 4.24 -12.21
CA ASN A 216 -2.33 3.15 -12.28
C ASN A 216 -3.67 3.44 -11.58
N GLY A 217 -3.78 4.54 -10.83
CA GLY A 217 -5.00 4.95 -10.13
C GLY A 217 -5.48 4.01 -9.01
N ILE A 218 -4.73 2.93 -8.70
CA ILE A 218 -5.19 1.90 -7.75
C ILE A 218 -5.32 2.45 -6.33
N ILE A 219 -4.43 3.36 -5.94
CA ILE A 219 -4.44 3.97 -4.61
C ILE A 219 -5.71 4.82 -4.42
N ASP A 220 -6.17 5.50 -5.47
CA ASP A 220 -7.42 6.27 -5.43
C ASP A 220 -8.63 5.35 -5.32
N ASP A 221 -8.65 4.24 -6.06
CA ASP A 221 -9.72 3.24 -5.98
C ASP A 221 -9.77 2.57 -4.59
N ILE A 222 -8.62 2.22 -4.00
CA ILE A 222 -8.52 1.72 -2.63
C ILE A 222 -9.02 2.77 -1.64
N THR A 223 -8.59 4.02 -1.79
CA THR A 223 -9.01 5.14 -0.92
C THR A 223 -10.52 5.35 -0.98
N LYS A 224 -11.10 5.24 -2.18
CA LYS A 224 -12.55 5.33 -2.40
C LYS A 224 -13.30 4.17 -1.75
N ALA A 225 -12.90 2.92 -2.02
CA ALA A 225 -13.56 1.74 -1.45
C ALA A 225 -13.52 1.76 0.09
N ARG A 226 -12.40 2.21 0.66
CA ARG A 226 -12.25 2.45 2.09
C ARG A 226 -13.22 3.51 2.60
N GLN A 227 -13.35 4.63 1.90
CA GLN A 227 -14.28 5.68 2.29
C GLN A 227 -15.73 5.18 2.23
N ASP A 228 -16.11 4.41 1.21
CA ASP A 228 -17.47 3.90 1.06
C ASP A 228 -17.89 3.05 2.28
N ILE A 229 -16.97 2.22 2.80
CA ILE A 229 -17.19 1.45 4.04
C ILE A 229 -17.40 2.36 5.26
N LEU A 230 -16.58 3.42 5.38
CA LEU A 230 -16.66 4.36 6.50
C LEU A 230 -17.94 5.21 6.43
N ASP A 231 -18.36 5.64 5.25
CA ASP A 231 -19.57 6.43 5.06
C ASP A 231 -20.82 5.58 5.28
N GLU A 232 -20.82 4.30 4.87
CA GLU A 232 -21.88 3.36 5.22
C GLU A 232 -22.01 3.19 6.74
N LEU A 233 -20.90 2.95 7.45
CA LEU A 233 -20.87 2.86 8.91
C LEU A 233 -21.43 4.13 9.56
N SER A 234 -20.94 5.29 9.13
CA SER A 234 -21.40 6.59 9.62
C SER A 234 -22.90 6.79 9.37
N SER A 235 -23.43 6.35 8.22
CA SER A 235 -24.86 6.44 7.91
C SER A 235 -25.71 5.63 8.91
N HIS A 236 -25.23 4.46 9.34
CA HIS A 236 -25.92 3.61 10.30
C HIS A 236 -25.94 4.22 11.70
N PHE A 237 -24.85 4.86 12.13
CA PHE A 237 -24.83 5.64 13.36
C PHE A 237 -25.78 6.84 13.29
N HIS A 238 -25.80 7.59 12.18
CA HIS A 238 -26.73 8.71 11.96
C HIS A 238 -28.20 8.27 12.03
N ALA A 239 -28.54 7.14 11.39
CA ALA A 239 -29.89 6.60 11.43
C ALA A 239 -30.31 6.22 12.86
N ALA A 240 -29.43 5.53 13.61
CA ALA A 240 -29.72 5.12 14.98
C ALA A 240 -29.90 6.32 15.95
N ILE A 241 -29.08 7.36 15.81
CA ILE A 241 -29.23 8.60 16.59
C ILE A 241 -30.54 9.28 16.25
N ARG A 242 -30.89 9.39 14.97
CA ARG A 242 -32.17 9.97 14.53
C ARG A 242 -33.37 9.21 15.11
N GLU A 243 -33.36 7.87 15.02
CA GLU A 243 -34.41 7.04 15.62
C GLU A 243 -34.53 7.26 17.14
N GLY A 244 -33.40 7.37 17.84
CA GLY A 244 -33.37 7.67 19.27
C GLY A 244 -33.95 9.04 19.61
N LEU A 245 -33.59 10.09 18.87
CA LEU A 245 -34.12 11.44 19.08
C LEU A 245 -35.63 11.53 18.82
N GLU A 246 -36.15 10.72 17.89
CA GLU A 246 -37.57 10.67 17.55
C GLU A 246 -38.37 9.70 18.45
N GLY A 247 -37.76 9.15 19.52
CA GLY A 247 -38.41 8.25 20.47
C GLY A 247 -38.72 6.86 19.93
N ARG A 248 -38.11 6.48 18.80
CA ARG A 248 -38.34 5.20 18.09
C ARG A 248 -37.26 4.14 18.33
N GLY A 249 -36.27 4.40 19.19
CA GLY A 249 -35.20 3.46 19.50
C GLY A 249 -35.66 2.18 20.21
N CYS A 250 -36.74 2.24 21.00
CA CYS A 250 -37.32 1.05 21.63
C CYS A 250 -38.34 0.36 20.71
N LYS A 251 -37.98 -0.84 20.22
CA LYS A 251 -38.79 -1.70 19.32
C LYS A 251 -39.68 -2.71 20.05
N LYS A 252 -39.73 -2.70 21.38
CA LYS A 252 -40.53 -3.68 22.16
C LYS A 252 -41.99 -3.26 22.20
N GLU A 253 -42.88 -4.22 21.99
CA GLU A 253 -44.33 -4.03 22.13
C GLU A 253 -44.76 -4.24 23.59
N ARG A 254 -45.90 -3.62 23.97
CA ARG A 254 -46.47 -3.79 25.30
C ARG A 254 -46.84 -5.27 25.49
N PRO A 255 -46.42 -5.93 26.59
CA PRO A 255 -46.86 -7.29 26.88
C PRO A 255 -48.39 -7.33 26.91
N GLN A 256 -48.98 -8.18 26.08
CA GLN A 256 -50.40 -8.48 26.17
C GLN A 256 -50.65 -9.35 27.41
N GLU A 257 -51.82 -9.21 28.04
CA GLU A 257 -52.25 -10.15 29.07
C GLU A 257 -52.21 -11.56 28.48
N GLN A 258 -51.51 -12.49 29.13
CA GLN A 258 -51.57 -13.88 28.71
C GLN A 258 -53.01 -14.37 28.91
N PRO A 259 -53.71 -14.86 27.87
CA PRO A 259 -54.99 -15.53 28.05
C PRO A 259 -54.78 -16.69 29.02
N GLU A 260 -55.76 -16.94 29.89
CA GLU A 260 -55.76 -18.10 30.79
C GLU A 260 -55.43 -19.35 29.98
N SER A 261 -54.24 -19.92 30.17
CA SER A 261 -53.99 -21.27 29.70
C SER A 261 -54.92 -22.15 30.53
N HIS A 262 -55.99 -22.65 29.91
CA HIS A 262 -56.84 -23.69 30.49
C HIS A 262 -55.96 -24.93 30.69
N TYR A 263 -55.31 -25.01 31.85
CA TYR A 263 -54.54 -26.16 32.29
C TYR A 263 -55.55 -27.23 32.70
N ASP A 264 -55.82 -28.16 31.79
CA ASP A 264 -56.58 -29.36 32.14
C ASP A 264 -55.67 -30.23 33.01
N GLY A 265 -56.14 -30.50 34.23
CA GLY A 265 -55.30 -30.77 35.38
C GLY A 265 -54.57 -32.11 35.39
N TYR A 266 -53.50 -32.17 36.19
CA TYR A 266 -53.18 -33.36 36.97
C TYR A 266 -52.62 -32.94 38.33
N HIS A 267 -53.15 -33.57 39.38
CA HIS A 267 -53.01 -33.26 40.80
C HIS A 267 -51.57 -33.18 41.30
N GLY A 268 -51.28 -32.17 42.13
CA GLY A 268 -50.14 -32.18 43.06
C GLY A 268 -49.50 -30.80 43.24
N TYR A 269 -50.08 -29.97 44.11
CA TYR A 269 -49.49 -28.75 44.69
C TYR A 269 -48.48 -27.96 43.84
N ARG A 270 -48.99 -27.08 42.97
CA ARG A 270 -48.28 -25.83 42.63
C ARG A 270 -49.27 -24.68 42.68
N HIS A 271 -48.91 -23.62 43.39
CA HIS A 271 -49.61 -22.35 43.33
C HIS A 271 -49.77 -21.93 41.86
N PRO A 272 -50.94 -21.36 41.46
CA PRO A 272 -51.04 -20.74 40.14
C PRO A 272 -49.89 -19.73 40.00
N PRO A 273 -49.22 -19.66 38.84
CA PRO A 273 -48.18 -18.66 38.64
C PRO A 273 -48.78 -17.28 38.97
N PRO A 274 -48.06 -16.42 39.72
CA PRO A 274 -48.59 -15.13 40.12
C PRO A 274 -49.05 -14.38 38.87
N LYS A 275 -50.30 -13.91 38.87
CA LYS A 275 -50.81 -13.02 37.82
C LYS A 275 -49.90 -11.80 37.78
N ILE A 276 -49.05 -11.70 36.76
CA ILE A 276 -48.25 -10.50 36.53
C ILE A 276 -49.25 -9.44 36.06
N PRO A 277 -49.52 -8.37 36.84
CA PRO A 277 -50.47 -7.35 36.43
C PRO A 277 -50.02 -6.74 35.11
N ALA A 278 -50.96 -6.51 34.18
CA ALA A 278 -50.65 -5.76 32.98
C ALA A 278 -50.09 -4.38 33.37
N LEU A 279 -48.87 -4.07 32.92
CA LEU A 279 -48.25 -2.76 33.13
C LEU A 279 -49.21 -1.67 32.67
N SER A 280 -49.41 -0.61 33.46
CA SER A 280 -50.23 0.52 33.05
C SER A 280 -49.66 1.17 31.78
N ALA A 281 -50.49 1.87 31.01
CA ALA A 281 -50.02 2.57 29.82
C ALA A 281 -48.89 3.58 30.14
N THR A 282 -48.98 4.22 31.31
CA THR A 282 -47.99 5.19 31.81
C THR A 282 -46.68 4.51 32.19
N ASP A 283 -46.72 3.40 32.94
CA ASP A 283 -45.52 2.66 33.34
C ASP A 283 -44.81 2.06 32.12
N TRP A 284 -45.59 1.55 31.16
CA TRP A 284 -45.05 1.05 29.91
C TRP A 284 -44.36 2.14 29.08
N LYS A 285 -44.96 3.34 29.01
CA LYS A 285 -44.34 4.49 28.34
C LYS A 285 -43.00 4.86 29.00
N ALA A 286 -42.95 4.95 30.33
CA ALA A 286 -41.72 5.26 31.05
C ALA A 286 -40.60 4.21 30.81
N ILE A 287 -40.95 2.92 30.71
CA ILE A 287 -39.99 1.86 30.35
C ILE A 287 -39.49 2.04 28.91
N LYS A 288 -40.38 2.41 27.98
CA LYS A 288 -40.03 2.64 26.57
C LYS A 288 -39.09 3.85 26.43
N ASP A 289 -39.41 4.95 27.10
CA ASP A 289 -38.60 6.18 27.09
C ASP A 289 -37.21 5.91 27.68
N ARG A 290 -37.14 5.24 28.85
CA ARG A 290 -35.85 4.85 29.45
C ARG A 290 -35.02 3.94 28.54
N CYS A 291 -35.65 2.99 27.86
CA CYS A 291 -34.98 2.13 26.90
C CYS A 291 -34.42 2.92 25.71
N ASN A 292 -35.20 3.89 25.21
CA ASN A 292 -34.80 4.76 24.11
C ASN A 292 -33.60 5.64 24.50
N ASP A 293 -33.65 6.28 25.65
CA ASP A 293 -32.57 7.17 26.14
C ASP A 293 -31.27 6.39 26.37
N THR A 294 -31.37 5.19 26.94
CA THR A 294 -30.22 4.32 27.15
C THR A 294 -29.57 3.92 25.82
N ALA A 295 -30.38 3.56 24.82
CA ALA A 295 -29.90 3.21 23.48
C ALA A 295 -29.26 4.40 22.78
N LEU A 296 -29.84 5.60 22.90
CA LEU A 296 -29.30 6.82 22.32
C LEU A 296 -27.93 7.17 22.92
N VAL A 297 -27.81 7.17 24.26
CA VAL A 297 -26.55 7.42 24.96
C VAL A 297 -25.47 6.40 24.58
N GLU A 298 -25.85 5.13 24.43
CA GLU A 298 -24.95 4.06 24.00
C GLU A 298 -24.37 4.35 22.60
N VAL A 299 -25.21 4.73 21.64
CA VAL A 299 -24.79 5.04 20.26
C VAL A 299 -23.92 6.31 20.22
N MET A 300 -24.29 7.35 20.96
CA MET A 300 -23.49 8.59 21.02
C MET A 300 -22.10 8.36 21.61
N LYS A 301 -21.99 7.57 22.69
CA LYS A 301 -20.69 7.18 23.27
C LYS A 301 -19.86 6.33 22.31
N ALA A 302 -20.50 5.49 21.50
CA ALA A 302 -19.81 4.67 20.52
C ALA A 302 -19.18 5.53 19.43
N VAL A 303 -19.93 6.46 18.85
CA VAL A 303 -19.42 7.44 17.89
C VAL A 303 -18.18 8.17 18.42
N GLU A 304 -18.28 8.71 19.63
CA GLU A 304 -17.22 9.51 20.25
C GLU A 304 -15.94 8.67 20.40
N ARG A 305 -16.08 7.43 20.88
CA ARG A 305 -14.94 6.51 21.03
C ARG A 305 -14.31 6.08 19.72
N LEU A 306 -15.08 6.02 18.64
CA LEU A 306 -14.57 5.64 17.32
C LEU A 306 -13.98 6.82 16.56
N GLY A 307 -14.13 8.05 17.05
CA GLY A 307 -13.63 9.24 16.38
C GLY A 307 -14.33 9.50 15.04
N LEU A 308 -15.58 9.05 14.87
CA LEU A 308 -16.37 9.26 13.63
C LEU A 308 -16.94 10.68 13.51
N GLY A 309 -16.37 11.66 14.23
CA GLY A 309 -16.78 13.07 14.23
C GLY A 309 -17.83 13.43 15.28
N LYS A 310 -18.05 14.75 15.46
CA LYS A 310 -19.11 15.29 16.32
C LYS A 310 -20.39 15.41 15.50
N PHE A 311 -21.43 14.69 15.90
CA PHE A 311 -22.75 14.74 15.25
C PHE A 311 -23.39 16.11 15.55
N GLY A 312 -23.78 16.86 14.51
CA GLY A 312 -24.41 18.19 14.63
C GLY A 312 -23.70 19.35 13.95
N VAL A 313 -22.59 19.13 13.24
CA VAL A 313 -21.93 20.14 12.39
C VAL A 313 -22.30 19.88 10.92
N PRO A 314 -23.07 20.77 10.25
CA PRO A 314 -23.53 20.56 8.87
C PRO A 314 -22.44 20.56 7.78
N GLN A 315 -21.15 20.70 8.12
CA GLN A 315 -20.08 20.98 7.17
C GLN A 315 -19.07 19.85 6.92
N GLU A 316 -19.14 18.73 7.66
CA GLU A 316 -18.26 17.58 7.38
C GLU A 316 -19.08 16.45 6.78
N THR A 317 -19.26 16.50 5.46
CA THR A 317 -19.96 15.48 4.65
C THR A 317 -19.22 14.14 4.56
N ARG A 318 -17.99 14.06 5.08
CA ARG A 318 -17.10 12.91 4.92
C ARG A 318 -16.42 12.54 6.25
N THR A 319 -16.44 11.26 6.59
CA THR A 319 -15.85 10.74 7.82
C THR A 319 -14.32 10.86 7.78
N ARG A 320 -13.70 11.72 8.61
CA ARG A 320 -12.23 11.91 8.69
C ARG A 320 -11.54 10.89 9.59
N PHE A 321 -11.81 9.61 9.41
CA PHE A 321 -11.21 8.56 10.23
C PHE A 321 -9.79 8.22 9.74
N LEU A 322 -8.79 8.65 10.52
CA LEU A 322 -7.36 8.49 10.19
C LEU A 322 -6.82 7.08 10.49
N GLY A 323 -7.52 6.32 11.34
CA GLY A 323 -7.10 5.01 11.83
C GLY A 323 -7.43 3.86 10.87
N ASN A 324 -7.13 2.63 11.25
CA ASN A 324 -7.39 1.42 10.45
C ASN A 324 -8.88 0.98 10.54
N VAL A 325 -9.54 0.61 9.44
CA VAL A 325 -10.96 0.18 9.42
C VAL A 325 -11.19 -1.06 10.29
N ASN A 326 -10.30 -2.04 10.28
CA ASN A 326 -10.35 -3.17 11.22
C ASN A 326 -10.23 -2.72 12.69
N ALA A 327 -9.53 -1.61 13.00
CA ALA A 327 -9.46 -1.10 14.37
C ALA A 327 -10.84 -0.67 14.88
N ILE A 328 -11.71 -0.14 14.01
CA ILE A 328 -13.11 0.15 14.34
C ILE A 328 -13.82 -1.13 14.80
N TRP A 329 -13.63 -2.24 14.09
CA TRP A 329 -14.26 -3.52 14.42
C TRP A 329 -13.86 -4.04 15.82
N TYR A 330 -12.59 -3.94 16.18
CA TYR A 330 -12.14 -4.33 17.52
C TYR A 330 -12.71 -3.41 18.62
N LEU A 331 -12.69 -2.11 18.39
CA LEU A 331 -13.22 -1.12 19.33
C LEU A 331 -14.72 -1.31 19.56
N THR A 332 -15.46 -1.52 18.49
CA THR A 332 -16.91 -1.74 18.53
C THR A 332 -17.31 -3.09 19.13
N SER A 333 -16.53 -4.15 18.91
CA SER A 333 -16.74 -5.43 19.60
C SER A 333 -16.60 -5.30 21.12
N SER A 334 -15.68 -4.46 21.59
CA SER A 334 -15.54 -4.10 23.02
C SER A 334 -16.72 -3.27 23.54
N LEU A 335 -17.37 -2.47 22.69
CA LEU A 335 -18.59 -1.73 23.05
C LEU A 335 -19.79 -2.66 23.18
N ARG A 336 -19.93 -3.63 22.27
CA ARG A 336 -20.99 -4.65 22.28
C ARG A 336 -21.06 -5.40 23.61
N SER A 337 -19.92 -5.79 24.17
CA SER A 337 -19.85 -6.55 25.44
C SER A 337 -20.20 -5.71 26.67
N LYS A 338 -20.19 -4.38 26.57
CA LYS A 338 -20.49 -3.42 27.64
C LYS A 338 -21.89 -2.80 27.53
N SER A 339 -22.72 -3.29 26.60
CA SER A 339 -24.07 -2.78 26.37
C SER A 339 -24.94 -2.88 27.63
N GLN A 340 -25.58 -1.77 28.00
CA GLN A 340 -26.53 -1.69 29.11
C GLN A 340 -27.99 -1.58 28.63
N ALA A 341 -28.25 -1.93 27.37
CA ALA A 341 -29.58 -1.77 26.78
C ALA A 341 -30.67 -2.50 27.60
N VAL A 342 -31.72 -1.75 27.97
CA VAL A 342 -32.86 -2.25 28.76
C VAL A 342 -33.53 -3.46 28.10
N HIS A 343 -33.55 -3.49 26.77
CA HIS A 343 -33.99 -4.63 25.99
C HIS A 343 -32.86 -5.10 25.06
N LYS A 344 -32.52 -6.39 25.10
CA LYS A 344 -31.44 -7.00 24.29
C LYS A 344 -31.56 -6.71 22.79
N ARG A 345 -32.80 -6.62 22.26
CA ARG A 345 -33.09 -6.33 20.84
C ARG A 345 -33.16 -4.83 20.49
N CYS A 346 -33.11 -3.94 21.48
CA CYS A 346 -33.18 -2.50 21.28
C CYS A 346 -31.81 -1.82 21.32
N SER A 347 -30.71 -2.56 21.52
CA SER A 347 -29.37 -1.99 21.32
C SER A 347 -29.12 -1.80 19.82
N PRO A 348 -28.98 -0.55 19.32
CA PRO A 348 -28.71 -0.30 17.92
C PRO A 348 -27.31 -0.77 17.52
N LEU A 349 -26.37 -0.81 18.48
CA LEU A 349 -24.99 -1.22 18.23
C LEU A 349 -24.89 -2.63 17.65
N ASN A 350 -25.70 -3.59 18.10
CA ASN A 350 -25.68 -4.95 17.53
C ASN A 350 -25.97 -4.93 16.02
N GLN A 351 -27.04 -4.23 15.62
CA GLN A 351 -27.45 -4.14 14.21
C GLN A 351 -26.45 -3.37 13.36
N ILE A 352 -25.93 -2.24 13.85
CA ILE A 352 -24.89 -1.46 13.18
C ILE A 352 -23.66 -2.33 12.94
N MET A 353 -23.28 -3.12 13.94
CA MET A 353 -22.08 -3.94 13.89
C MET A 353 -22.20 -5.17 13.04
N ASP A 354 -23.36 -5.83 13.02
CA ASP A 354 -23.59 -6.96 12.12
C ASP A 354 -23.57 -6.47 10.66
N ARG A 355 -24.11 -5.28 10.38
CA ARG A 355 -24.03 -4.63 9.05
C ARG A 355 -22.59 -4.26 8.68
N PHE A 356 -21.87 -3.59 9.58
CA PHE A 356 -20.47 -3.22 9.36
C PHE A 356 -19.58 -4.44 9.10
N GLU A 357 -19.80 -5.53 9.82
CA GLU A 357 -19.08 -6.78 9.60
C GLU A 357 -19.46 -7.44 8.26
N GLY A 358 -20.67 -7.21 7.75
CA GLY A 358 -21.03 -7.52 6.37
C GLY A 358 -20.24 -6.68 5.38
N SER A 359 -20.29 -5.35 5.49
CA SER A 359 -19.57 -4.41 4.61
C SER A 359 -18.07 -4.69 4.58
N ARG A 360 -17.46 -4.98 5.73
CA ARG A 360 -16.03 -5.30 5.85
C ARG A 360 -15.64 -6.61 5.17
N ARG A 361 -16.53 -7.60 5.15
CA ARG A 361 -16.28 -8.91 4.53
C ARG A 361 -16.57 -8.92 3.03
N ASP A 362 -17.64 -8.26 2.64
CA ASP A 362 -18.27 -8.41 1.33
C ASP A 362 -18.18 -7.16 0.44
N PHE A 363 -17.33 -6.17 0.79
CA PHE A 363 -17.10 -5.03 -0.08
C PHE A 363 -16.52 -5.47 -1.43
N LYS A 364 -16.92 -4.76 -2.49
CA LYS A 364 -16.36 -4.95 -3.82
C LYS A 364 -14.89 -4.53 -3.81
N LEU A 365 -13.99 -5.45 -4.17
CA LEU A 365 -12.57 -5.12 -4.29
C LEU A 365 -12.36 -3.97 -5.28
N PRO A 366 -11.44 -3.03 -5.00
CA PRO A 366 -11.14 -1.88 -5.84
C PRO A 366 -10.29 -2.29 -7.04
N ILE A 367 -10.80 -3.22 -7.86
CA ILE A 367 -10.10 -3.76 -9.03
C ILE A 367 -11.06 -3.68 -10.21
N SER A 368 -10.72 -2.83 -11.18
CA SER A 368 -11.50 -2.68 -12.41
C SER A 368 -11.16 -3.77 -13.44
N ASP A 369 -12.00 -3.91 -14.47
CA ASP A 369 -11.70 -4.79 -15.59
C ASP A 369 -10.45 -4.36 -16.36
N ASN A 370 -10.14 -3.05 -16.37
CA ASN A 370 -8.92 -2.52 -16.96
C ASN A 370 -7.68 -2.96 -16.17
N ASN A 371 -7.76 -2.94 -14.83
CA ASN A 371 -6.71 -3.47 -13.96
C ASN A 371 -6.45 -4.95 -14.27
N LEU A 372 -7.50 -5.77 -14.31
CA LEU A 372 -7.38 -7.20 -14.64
C LEU A 372 -6.81 -7.43 -16.04
N LYS A 373 -7.25 -6.65 -17.03
CA LYS A 373 -6.74 -6.75 -18.41
C LYS A 373 -5.24 -6.44 -18.47
N TYR A 374 -4.79 -5.40 -17.77
CA TYR A 374 -3.37 -5.05 -17.67
C TYR A 374 -2.58 -6.20 -17.04
N MET A 375 -3.01 -6.67 -15.88
CA MET A 375 -2.32 -7.73 -15.14
C MET A 375 -2.21 -9.03 -15.93
N ARG A 376 -3.26 -9.42 -16.66
CA ARG A 376 -3.22 -10.59 -17.56
C ARG A 376 -2.23 -10.44 -18.70
N ASN A 377 -1.96 -9.21 -19.15
CA ASN A 377 -0.93 -8.97 -20.15
C ASN A 377 0.47 -9.05 -19.53
N GLN A 378 0.64 -8.58 -18.30
CA GLN A 378 1.90 -8.73 -17.58
C GLN A 378 2.22 -10.18 -17.24
N ALA A 379 1.22 -10.97 -16.81
CA ALA A 379 1.35 -12.39 -16.52
C ALA A 379 1.95 -13.20 -17.70
N LYS A 380 1.58 -12.82 -18.94
CA LYS A 380 2.14 -13.42 -20.17
C LYS A 380 3.63 -13.12 -20.35
N LYS A 381 4.13 -12.01 -19.79
CA LYS A 381 5.56 -11.62 -19.83
C LYS A 381 6.38 -12.23 -18.69
N THR A 382 5.75 -12.82 -17.66
CA THR A 382 6.42 -13.22 -16.41
C THR A 382 6.23 -14.70 -16.04
N ALA A 383 5.58 -15.49 -16.90
CA ALA A 383 5.22 -16.89 -16.62
C ALA A 383 4.36 -17.12 -15.36
N ILE A 384 3.86 -16.05 -14.75
CA ILE A 384 3.04 -16.11 -13.54
C ILE A 384 1.61 -16.48 -13.93
N GLY A 385 1.04 -17.46 -13.23
CA GLY A 385 -0.31 -17.97 -13.53
C GLY A 385 -0.40 -18.85 -14.79
N GLY A 386 0.70 -19.08 -15.50
CA GLY A 386 0.78 -20.06 -16.58
C GLY A 386 0.93 -21.47 -16.01
N ASP A 387 0.02 -22.37 -16.40
CA ASP A 387 0.15 -23.77 -16.07
C ASP A 387 1.39 -24.34 -16.79
N ARG A 388 2.44 -24.71 -16.04
CA ARG A 388 3.60 -25.42 -16.59
C ARG A 388 3.24 -26.84 -17.08
N SER A 389 1.98 -27.26 -16.90
CA SER A 389 1.50 -28.63 -17.13
C SER A 389 1.03 -28.94 -18.55
N GLU A 390 0.73 -27.95 -19.40
CA GLU A 390 0.15 -28.23 -20.74
C GLU A 390 1.18 -28.38 -21.87
N GLU A 391 2.48 -28.18 -21.61
CA GLU A 391 3.55 -28.38 -22.61
C GLU A 391 4.34 -29.70 -22.47
N THR A 392 3.87 -30.67 -21.67
CA THR A 392 4.34 -32.06 -21.81
C THR A 392 3.53 -32.81 -22.87
N GLY A 393 3.54 -32.30 -24.10
CA GLY A 393 3.41 -33.18 -25.25
C GLY A 393 4.68 -34.02 -25.32
N GLU A 394 4.58 -35.33 -25.05
CA GLU A 394 5.69 -36.27 -25.21
C GLU A 394 6.48 -35.96 -26.50
N PRO A 395 7.80 -35.70 -26.42
CA PRO A 395 8.59 -35.57 -27.62
C PRO A 395 8.60 -36.94 -28.31
N GLN A 396 7.88 -37.06 -29.42
CA GLN A 396 8.08 -38.16 -30.35
C GLN A 396 9.57 -38.20 -30.68
N LYS A 397 10.24 -39.28 -30.25
CA LYS A 397 11.61 -39.62 -30.61
C LYS A 397 11.74 -39.70 -32.13
N LYS A 398 11.95 -38.56 -32.80
CA LYS A 398 12.49 -38.53 -34.14
C LYS A 398 13.97 -38.88 -34.00
N ARG A 399 14.33 -40.05 -34.51
CA ARG A 399 15.73 -40.46 -34.67
C ARG A 399 16.51 -39.33 -35.37
N PRO A 400 17.72 -38.99 -34.92
CA PRO A 400 18.53 -38.04 -35.65
C PRO A 400 18.80 -38.60 -37.07
N ARG A 401 18.52 -37.77 -38.08
CA ARG A 401 19.24 -37.85 -39.35
C ARG A 401 20.43 -36.91 -39.20
N PHE A 402 21.59 -37.44 -39.58
CA PHE A 402 22.96 -36.92 -39.47
C PHE A 402 23.67 -37.29 -38.18
#